data_AF-A0A661ZEV7-F1
#
_entry.id   AF-A0A661ZEV7-F1
#
_cell.length_a   1.000
_cell.length_b   1.000
_cell.length_c   1.000
_cell.angle_alpha   90.00
_cell.angle_beta   90.00
_cell.angle_gamma   90.00
#
_symmetry.space_group_name_H-M   'P 1'
#
loop_
_entity.id
_entity.type
_entity.pdbx_description
1 polymer ?
#
loop_
_entity_poly.entity_id
_entity_poly.type
_entity_poly.pdbx_seq_one_letter_code
_entity_poly.pdbx_strand_id
1 'polypeptide(L)'
;MESIAEIRKLLDRFYLGETSLEEEKILQKYFSSASVPEELMPDRDLFKSLGDGSDSVAVPEGLNQKVLDVIDQQEKKMVRTRRISVFSLSGLAAGLLVVIALYMGYFRDDSPGLLASNQMIDTYEDPQDAYEEARRTLAYVSVKLKTGTSELEHVKKASKATSDPLKSLSKINKGSKELSLLGQLKRVERFERQ
;
A
#
# COMPACT_ATOMS: atom_id res chain seq x y z
N MET A 1 -31.10 -22.64 2.04
CA MET A 1 -30.52 -23.33 0.88
C MET A 1 -29.99 -22.24 -0.01
N GLU A 2 -28.68 -22.15 -0.18
CA GLU A 2 -28.08 -21.16 -1.09
C GLU A 2 -28.51 -21.47 -2.52
N SER A 3 -28.75 -20.42 -3.31
CA SER A 3 -29.20 -20.59 -4.69
C SER A 3 -28.05 -21.04 -5.58
N ILE A 4 -28.32 -21.88 -6.59
CA ILE A 4 -27.30 -22.35 -7.55
C ILE A 4 -26.58 -21.17 -8.23
N ALA A 5 -27.26 -20.03 -8.42
CA ALA A 5 -26.68 -18.82 -8.99
C ALA A 5 -25.63 -18.17 -8.08
N GLU A 6 -25.84 -18.18 -6.76
CA GLU A 6 -24.85 -17.67 -5.79
C GLU A 6 -23.60 -18.54 -5.78
N ILE A 7 -23.75 -19.87 -5.83
CA ILE A 7 -22.62 -20.80 -5.89
C ILE A 7 -21.79 -20.56 -7.16
N ARG A 8 -22.41 -20.36 -8.32
CA ARG A 8 -21.68 -20.05 -9.57
C ARG A 8 -20.87 -18.76 -9.45
N LYS A 9 -21.48 -17.69 -8.95
CA LYS A 9 -20.81 -16.41 -8.76
C LYS A 9 -19.62 -16.55 -7.80
N LEU A 10 -19.77 -17.38 -6.76
CA LEU A 10 -18.71 -17.65 -5.81
C LEU A 10 -17.58 -18.47 -6.43
N LEU A 11 -17.92 -19.43 -7.30
CA LEU A 11 -16.98 -20.24 -8.05
C LEU A 11 -16.14 -19.40 -9.03
N ASP A 12 -16.78 -18.46 -9.74
CA ASP A 12 -16.07 -17.54 -10.64
C ASP A 12 -15.05 -16.69 -9.87
N ARG A 13 -15.44 -16.18 -8.69
CA ARG A 13 -14.53 -15.43 -7.81
C ARG A 13 -13.43 -16.32 -7.23
N PHE A 14 -13.72 -17.58 -6.93
CA PHE A 14 -12.73 -18.54 -6.45
C PHE A 14 -11.65 -18.78 -7.50
N TYR A 15 -12.04 -18.98 -8.77
CA TYR A 15 -11.08 -19.12 -9.87
C TYR A 15 -10.28 -17.86 -10.16
N LEU A 16 -10.80 -16.69 -9.81
CA LEU A 16 -10.08 -15.42 -9.87
C LEU A 16 -9.18 -15.17 -8.63
N GLY A 17 -9.28 -15.99 -7.58
CA GLY A 17 -8.55 -15.79 -6.32
C GLY A 17 -9.07 -14.61 -5.48
N GLU A 18 -10.34 -14.24 -5.66
CA GLU A 18 -10.99 -13.11 -4.98
C GLU A 18 -11.91 -13.54 -3.82
N THR A 19 -11.83 -14.81 -3.40
CA THR A 19 -12.62 -15.37 -2.30
C THR A 19 -11.93 -15.19 -0.95
N SER A 20 -12.74 -15.10 0.10
CA SER A 20 -12.31 -15.18 1.49
C SER A 20 -12.38 -16.61 2.03
N LEU A 21 -11.69 -16.89 3.13
CA LEU A 21 -11.71 -18.22 3.79
C LEU A 21 -13.12 -18.66 4.22
N GLU A 22 -14.01 -17.72 4.55
CA GLU A 22 -15.39 -18.02 4.93
C GLU A 22 -16.20 -18.49 3.70
N GLU A 23 -16.01 -17.81 2.57
CA GLU A 23 -16.62 -18.14 1.28
C GLU A 23 -16.13 -19.51 0.75
N GLU A 24 -14.84 -19.82 0.92
CA GLU A 24 -14.28 -21.11 0.53
C GLU A 24 -14.83 -22.27 1.37
N LYS A 25 -15.05 -22.05 2.68
CA LYS A 25 -15.71 -23.05 3.55
C LYS A 25 -17.15 -23.32 3.11
N ILE A 26 -17.84 -22.31 2.60
CA ILE A 26 -19.19 -22.47 2.04
C ILE A 26 -19.14 -23.35 0.79
N LEU A 27 -18.23 -23.08 -0.15
CA LEU A 27 -18.01 -23.92 -1.33
C LEU A 27 -17.67 -25.36 -0.94
N GLN A 28 -16.74 -25.55 0.00
CA GLN A 28 -16.33 -26.85 0.49
C GLN A 28 -17.52 -27.62 1.10
N LYS A 29 -18.35 -26.96 1.92
CA LYS A 29 -19.55 -27.56 2.51
C LYS A 29 -20.60 -27.90 1.46
N TYR A 30 -20.80 -27.04 0.47
CA TYR A 30 -21.72 -27.27 -0.64
C TYR A 30 -21.32 -28.52 -1.44
N PHE A 31 -20.06 -28.62 -1.86
CA PHE A 31 -19.54 -29.74 -2.64
C PHE A 31 -19.30 -31.03 -1.83
N SER A 32 -19.28 -30.93 -0.50
CA SER A 32 -19.31 -32.10 0.40
C SER A 32 -20.69 -32.77 0.49
N SER A 33 -21.75 -32.06 0.08
CA SER A 33 -23.12 -32.60 0.12
C SER A 33 -23.43 -33.50 -1.08
N ALA A 34 -24.31 -34.49 -0.90
CA ALA A 34 -24.56 -35.54 -1.91
C ALA A 34 -25.40 -35.08 -3.13
N SER A 35 -25.96 -33.88 -3.13
CA SER A 35 -26.90 -33.39 -4.14
C SER A 35 -26.36 -32.16 -4.86
N VAL A 36 -25.38 -32.37 -5.75
CA VAL A 36 -24.81 -31.32 -6.61
C VAL A 36 -25.34 -31.51 -8.05
N PRO A 37 -25.76 -30.43 -8.74
CA PRO A 37 -26.17 -30.49 -10.15
C PRO A 37 -25.11 -31.10 -11.06
N GLU A 38 -25.54 -31.76 -12.14
CA GLU A 38 -24.64 -32.43 -13.11
C GLU A 38 -23.57 -31.50 -13.70
N GLU A 39 -23.91 -30.24 -13.95
CA GLU A 39 -22.99 -29.23 -14.48
C GLU A 39 -21.85 -28.86 -13.52
N LEU A 40 -22.03 -29.07 -12.21
CA LEU A 40 -21.06 -28.72 -11.16
C LEU A 40 -20.34 -29.98 -10.61
N MET A 41 -20.52 -31.14 -11.24
CA MET A 41 -19.78 -32.36 -10.89
C MET A 41 -18.26 -32.22 -11.04
N PRO A 42 -17.71 -31.57 -12.09
CA PRO A 42 -16.27 -31.35 -12.19
C PRO A 42 -15.71 -30.54 -11.01
N ASP A 43 -16.42 -29.49 -10.62
CA ASP A 43 -16.03 -28.64 -9.48
C ASP A 43 -16.09 -29.42 -8.17
N ARG A 44 -17.10 -30.28 -8.00
CA ARG A 44 -17.18 -31.18 -6.84
C ARG A 44 -15.93 -32.05 -6.71
N ASP A 45 -15.45 -32.62 -7.81
CA ASP A 45 -14.28 -33.50 -7.79
C ASP A 45 -13.00 -32.71 -7.48
N LEU A 46 -12.89 -31.47 -7.96
CA LEU A 46 -11.84 -30.53 -7.56
C LEU A 46 -11.86 -30.27 -6.04
N PHE A 47 -13.00 -29.85 -5.49
CA PHE A 47 -13.13 -29.56 -4.05
C PHE A 47 -12.93 -30.80 -3.18
N LYS A 48 -13.26 -32.00 -3.67
CA LYS A 48 -12.93 -33.27 -3.01
C LYS A 48 -11.42 -33.53 -2.98
N SER A 49 -10.71 -33.24 -4.07
CA SER A 49 -9.25 -33.38 -4.12
C SER A 49 -8.52 -32.36 -3.24
N LEU A 50 -9.11 -31.17 -3.07
CA LEU A 50 -8.57 -30.07 -2.27
C LEU A 50 -8.90 -30.20 -0.77
N GLY A 51 -9.97 -30.93 -0.42
CA GLY A 51 -10.41 -31.06 0.96
C GLY A 51 -9.38 -31.73 1.87
N ASP A 52 -9.64 -31.65 3.18
CA ASP A 52 -8.77 -32.15 4.27
C ASP A 52 -8.42 -33.66 4.18
N GLY A 53 -8.98 -34.37 3.20
CA GLY A 53 -8.70 -35.77 2.87
C GLY A 53 -7.69 -35.96 1.73
N SER A 54 -6.89 -34.96 1.38
CA SER A 54 -5.64 -35.26 0.66
C SER A 54 -4.78 -36.10 1.59
N ASP A 55 -4.68 -37.40 1.28
CA ASP A 55 -3.64 -38.29 1.77
C ASP A 55 -2.38 -37.46 1.91
N SER A 56 -1.95 -37.18 3.14
CA SER A 56 -0.83 -36.30 3.39
C SER A 56 0.35 -36.91 2.65
N VAL A 57 0.65 -36.37 1.47
CA VAL A 57 1.74 -36.89 0.64
C VAL A 57 2.96 -36.71 1.51
N ALA A 58 3.54 -37.83 1.94
CA ALA A 58 4.65 -37.83 2.87
C ALA A 58 5.73 -36.94 2.26
N VAL A 59 6.00 -35.80 2.89
CA VAL A 59 6.98 -34.86 2.40
C VAL A 59 8.33 -35.58 2.44
N PRO A 60 9.02 -35.74 1.29
CA PRO A 60 10.25 -36.49 1.25
C PRO A 60 11.29 -35.84 2.17
N GLU A 61 11.97 -36.66 2.96
CA GLU A 61 13.03 -36.21 3.86
C GLU A 61 14.10 -35.45 3.06
N GLY A 62 14.46 -34.25 3.51
CA GLY A 62 15.47 -33.40 2.86
C GLY A 62 14.95 -32.42 1.81
N LEU A 63 13.63 -32.40 1.48
CA LEU A 63 13.08 -31.37 0.57
C LEU A 63 13.36 -29.94 1.08
N ASN A 64 13.13 -29.71 2.38
CA ASN A 64 13.37 -28.40 2.99
C ASN A 64 14.84 -27.97 2.87
N GLN A 65 15.77 -28.89 3.13
CA GLN A 65 17.21 -28.62 3.01
C GLN A 65 17.59 -28.32 1.57
N LYS A 66 17.06 -29.08 0.59
CA LYS A 66 17.30 -28.82 -0.83
C LYS A 66 16.75 -27.47 -1.28
N VAL A 67 15.58 -27.06 -0.79
CA VAL A 67 14.99 -25.74 -1.10
C VAL A 67 15.88 -24.63 -0.52
N LEU A 68 16.29 -24.75 0.74
CA LEU A 68 17.18 -23.79 1.40
C LEU A 68 18.53 -23.69 0.67
N ASP A 69 19.11 -24.83 0.27
CA ASP A 69 20.38 -24.86 -0.47
C ASP A 69 20.28 -24.14 -1.83
N VAL A 70 19.16 -24.30 -2.54
CA VAL A 70 18.93 -23.61 -3.82
C VAL A 70 18.79 -22.10 -3.65
N ILE A 71 18.11 -21.65 -2.58
CA ILE A 71 17.98 -20.23 -2.24
C ILE A 71 19.36 -19.64 -1.94
N ASP A 72 20.12 -20.30 -1.06
CA ASP A 72 21.47 -19.91 -0.67
C ASP A 72 22.43 -19.82 -1.87
N GLN A 73 22.34 -20.76 -2.81
CA GLN A 73 23.17 -20.78 -4.01
C GLN A 73 22.89 -19.58 -4.93
N GLN A 74 21.62 -19.18 -5.07
CA GLN A 74 21.28 -18.00 -5.86
C GLN A 74 21.83 -16.71 -5.25
N GLU A 75 21.70 -16.52 -3.94
CA GLU A 75 22.22 -15.34 -3.25
C GLU A 75 23.74 -15.23 -3.38
N LYS A 76 24.47 -16.34 -3.15
CA LYS A 76 25.94 -16.39 -3.25
C LYS A 76 26.43 -16.09 -4.66
N LYS A 77 25.72 -16.52 -5.71
CA LYS A 77 26.09 -16.27 -7.11
C LYS A 77 25.98 -14.79 -7.48
N MET A 78 24.95 -14.09 -7.01
CA MET A 78 24.76 -12.65 -7.26
C MET A 78 25.80 -11.77 -6.55
N VAL A 79 26.17 -12.10 -5.32
CA VAL A 79 27.17 -11.32 -4.56
C VAL A 79 28.58 -11.51 -5.14
N ARG A 80 28.93 -12.73 -5.56
CA ARG A 80 30.26 -13.05 -6.08
C ARG A 80 30.55 -12.37 -7.43
N THR A 81 29.59 -12.34 -8.35
CA THR A 81 29.76 -11.64 -9.64
C THR A 81 29.89 -10.13 -9.45
N ARG A 82 29.12 -9.53 -8.54
CA ARG A 82 29.20 -8.09 -8.24
C ARG A 82 30.56 -7.68 -7.66
N ARG A 83 31.14 -8.49 -6.74
CA ARG A 83 32.46 -8.20 -6.14
C ARG A 83 33.62 -8.38 -7.14
N ILE A 84 33.58 -9.39 -8.00
CA ILE A 84 34.67 -9.62 -8.98
C ILE A 84 34.70 -8.51 -10.04
N SER A 85 33.54 -8.01 -10.49
CA SER A 85 33.48 -6.91 -11.46
C SER A 85 34.11 -5.62 -10.93
N VAL A 86 33.84 -5.22 -9.69
CA VAL A 86 34.39 -3.97 -9.12
C VAL A 86 35.89 -4.06 -8.82
N PHE A 87 36.40 -5.24 -8.44
CA PHE A 87 37.83 -5.44 -8.21
C PHE A 87 38.64 -5.57 -9.52
N SER A 88 38.04 -6.07 -10.62
CA SER A 88 38.75 -6.13 -11.90
C SER A 88 38.91 -4.75 -12.55
N LEU A 89 37.98 -3.83 -12.31
CA LEU A 89 38.05 -2.44 -12.81
C LEU A 89 38.87 -1.52 -11.90
N SER A 90 39.11 -1.89 -10.63
CA SER A 90 39.84 -1.04 -9.68
C SER A 90 41.32 -0.88 -10.03
N GLY A 91 41.94 -1.89 -10.66
CA GLY A 91 43.34 -1.81 -11.10
C GLY A 91 43.58 -0.75 -12.17
N LEU A 92 42.65 -0.60 -13.11
CA LEU A 92 42.75 0.39 -14.20
C LEU A 92 42.49 1.81 -13.68
N ALA A 93 41.51 1.96 -12.77
CA ALA A 93 41.25 3.21 -12.08
C ALA A 93 42.44 3.64 -11.20
N ALA A 94 43.05 2.72 -10.45
CA ALA A 94 44.23 3.01 -9.63
C ALA A 94 45.43 3.44 -10.49
N GLY A 95 45.67 2.78 -11.63
CA GLY A 95 46.71 3.18 -12.58
C GLY A 95 46.51 4.60 -13.13
N LEU A 96 45.29 4.93 -13.55
CA LEU A 96 44.94 6.28 -14.00
C LEU A 96 45.13 7.34 -12.91
N LEU A 97 44.72 7.05 -11.66
CA LEU A 97 44.90 7.96 -10.54
C LEU A 97 46.38 8.22 -10.24
N VAL A 98 47.25 7.21 -10.34
CA VAL A 98 48.70 7.39 -10.15
C VAL A 98 49.29 8.26 -11.27
N VAL A 99 48.89 8.04 -12.52
CA VAL A 99 49.34 8.88 -13.65
C VAL A 99 48.87 10.33 -13.49
N ILE A 100 47.61 10.55 -13.09
CA ILE A 100 47.06 11.89 -12.83
C ILE A 100 47.77 12.56 -11.65
N ALA A 101 48.04 11.82 -10.57
CA ALA A 101 48.72 12.35 -9.39
C ALA A 101 50.17 12.75 -9.71
N LEU A 102 50.90 11.93 -10.48
CA LEU A 102 52.24 12.26 -10.95
C LEU A 102 52.22 13.45 -11.92
N TYR A 103 51.26 13.49 -12.84
CA TYR A 103 51.10 14.61 -13.76
C TYR A 103 50.81 15.92 -13.00
N MET A 104 49.89 15.89 -12.04
CA MET A 104 49.53 17.07 -11.25
C MET A 104 50.63 17.49 -10.26
N GLY A 105 51.43 16.53 -9.74
CA GLY A 105 52.51 16.82 -8.81
C GLY A 105 53.82 17.27 -9.45
N TYR A 106 54.11 16.84 -10.69
CA TYR A 106 55.36 17.19 -11.38
C TYR A 106 55.19 18.24 -12.49
N PHE A 107 54.00 18.37 -13.11
CA PHE A 107 53.78 19.29 -14.23
C PHE A 107 52.95 20.53 -13.88
N ARG A 108 52.42 20.64 -12.65
CA ARG A 108 51.66 21.81 -12.18
C ARG A 108 52.28 22.39 -10.92
N ASP A 109 53.24 23.30 -11.08
CA ASP A 109 53.78 24.08 -9.96
C ASP A 109 52.89 25.29 -9.57
N ASP A 110 51.94 25.73 -10.41
CA ASP A 110 51.23 27.01 -10.20
C ASP A 110 49.69 26.95 -10.34
N SER A 111 48.99 26.02 -9.69
CA SER A 111 47.52 26.04 -9.73
C SER A 111 46.83 25.61 -8.43
N PRO A 112 46.68 26.52 -7.45
CA PRO A 112 45.79 26.29 -6.33
C PRO A 112 44.36 26.57 -6.80
N GLY A 113 43.62 25.56 -7.26
CA GLY A 113 42.27 25.87 -7.75
C GLY A 113 41.33 24.77 -8.21
N LEU A 114 41.66 23.48 -8.11
CA LEU A 114 40.71 22.44 -8.55
C LEU A 114 39.67 22.05 -7.48
N LEU A 115 39.83 22.49 -6.23
CA LEU A 115 38.91 22.16 -5.13
C LEU A 115 38.22 23.39 -4.51
N ALA A 116 38.45 24.59 -5.02
CA ALA A 116 38.03 25.85 -4.38
C ALA A 116 37.28 26.84 -5.29
N SER A 117 36.74 26.39 -6.43
CA SER A 117 35.94 27.24 -7.32
C SER A 117 34.54 26.67 -7.55
N ASN A 118 33.87 26.24 -6.48
CA ASN A 118 32.41 26.22 -6.48
C ASN A 118 31.91 27.65 -6.18
N GLN A 119 32.34 28.62 -6.99
CA GLN A 119 31.66 29.91 -7.04
C GLN A 119 30.24 29.60 -7.50
N MET A 120 29.25 29.82 -6.61
CA MET A 120 27.86 29.78 -7.01
C MET A 120 27.69 30.84 -8.10
N ILE A 121 27.64 30.39 -9.36
CA ILE A 121 27.31 31.25 -10.49
C ILE A 121 25.86 31.65 -10.25
N ASP A 122 25.63 32.93 -9.97
CA ASP A 122 24.29 33.46 -9.82
C ASP A 122 23.53 33.31 -11.15
N THR A 123 22.25 32.98 -11.08
CA THR A 123 21.41 32.77 -12.26
C THR A 123 21.04 34.09 -12.94
N TYR A 124 21.12 35.20 -12.21
CA TYR A 124 20.85 36.55 -12.72
C TYR A 124 22.02 37.48 -12.41
N GLU A 125 22.32 38.40 -13.34
CA GLU A 125 23.37 39.41 -13.16
C GLU A 125 22.89 40.62 -12.36
N ASP A 126 21.60 40.98 -12.47
CA ASP A 126 20.96 42.07 -11.73
C ASP A 126 20.05 41.51 -10.61
N PRO A 127 20.27 41.90 -9.34
CA PRO A 127 19.41 41.55 -8.22
C PRO A 127 17.93 41.93 -8.39
N GLN A 128 17.61 42.98 -9.15
CA GLN A 128 16.23 43.41 -9.37
C GLN A 128 15.48 42.42 -10.28
N ASP A 129 16.11 41.96 -11.35
CA ASP A 129 15.51 40.99 -12.28
C ASP A 129 15.23 39.65 -11.58
N ALA A 130 16.16 39.19 -10.74
CA ALA A 130 15.98 38.00 -9.92
C ALA A 130 14.76 38.11 -9.00
N TYR A 131 14.56 39.29 -8.40
CA TYR A 131 13.44 39.56 -7.51
C TYR A 131 12.11 39.56 -8.26
N GLU A 132 12.05 40.18 -9.43
CA GLU A 132 10.83 40.18 -10.26
C GLU A 132 10.42 38.77 -10.70
N GLU A 133 11.37 37.97 -11.18
CA GLU A 133 11.09 36.60 -11.62
C GLU A 133 10.75 35.69 -10.44
N ALA A 134 11.38 35.88 -9.28
CA ALA A 134 11.01 35.18 -8.04
C ALA A 134 9.57 35.52 -7.62
N ARG A 135 9.18 36.80 -7.64
CA ARG A 135 7.79 37.22 -7.33
C ARG A 135 6.80 36.61 -8.31
N ARG A 136 7.12 36.61 -9.60
CA ARG A 136 6.29 36.03 -10.64
C ARG A 136 6.10 34.53 -10.43
N THR A 137 7.18 33.82 -10.13
CA THR A 137 7.18 32.39 -9.84
C THR A 137 6.35 32.07 -8.60
N LEU A 138 6.55 32.80 -7.50
CA LEU A 138 5.76 32.64 -6.28
C LEU A 138 4.26 32.92 -6.51
N ALA A 139 3.93 33.94 -7.29
CA ALA A 139 2.55 34.23 -7.67
C ALA A 139 1.93 33.09 -8.48
N TYR A 140 2.66 32.55 -9.45
CA TYR A 140 2.22 31.39 -10.25
C TYR A 140 1.98 30.16 -9.38
N VAL A 141 2.92 29.83 -8.49
CA VAL A 141 2.80 28.70 -7.55
C VAL A 141 1.60 28.90 -6.62
N SER A 142 1.38 30.11 -6.12
CA SER A 142 0.22 30.45 -5.28
C SER A 142 -1.10 30.20 -6.00
N VAL A 143 -1.21 30.62 -7.27
CA VAL A 143 -2.39 30.35 -8.10
C VAL A 143 -2.59 28.85 -8.29
N LYS A 144 -1.52 28.11 -8.63
CA LYS A 144 -1.59 26.65 -8.82
C LYS A 144 -1.98 25.91 -7.55
N LEU A 145 -1.45 26.30 -6.39
CA LEU A 145 -1.83 25.75 -5.09
C LEU A 145 -3.29 26.06 -4.76
N LYS A 146 -3.75 27.29 -4.99
CA LYS A 146 -5.16 27.66 -4.79
C LYS A 146 -6.10 26.84 -5.68
N THR A 147 -5.75 26.64 -6.95
CA THR A 147 -6.53 25.80 -7.86
C THR A 147 -6.49 24.33 -7.43
N GLY A 148 -5.32 23.78 -7.10
CA GLY A 148 -5.18 22.38 -6.69
C GLY A 148 -5.89 22.06 -5.37
N THR A 149 -5.94 23.01 -4.44
CA THR A 149 -6.66 22.87 -3.16
C THR A 149 -8.17 23.18 -3.27
N SER A 150 -8.65 23.69 -4.42
CA SER A 150 -10.08 23.99 -4.63
C SER A 150 -10.95 22.74 -4.63
N GLU A 151 -10.42 21.58 -5.04
CA GLU A 151 -11.16 20.31 -4.99
C GLU A 151 -11.39 19.85 -3.53
N LEU A 152 -10.45 20.18 -2.64
CA LEU A 152 -10.55 19.88 -1.21
C LEU A 152 -11.62 20.73 -0.51
N GLU A 153 -12.02 21.88 -1.06
CA GLU A 153 -13.17 22.65 -0.55
C GLU A 153 -14.49 21.87 -0.70
N HIS A 154 -14.64 21.06 -1.75
CA HIS A 154 -15.80 20.16 -1.87
C HIS A 154 -15.77 19.05 -0.83
N VAL A 155 -14.60 18.49 -0.55
CA VAL A 155 -14.40 17.47 0.50
C VAL A 155 -14.67 18.06 1.88
N LYS A 156 -14.24 19.30 2.15
CA LYS A 156 -14.52 20.03 3.39
C LYS A 156 -16.01 20.37 3.55
N LYS A 157 -16.71 20.69 2.45
CA LYS A 157 -18.16 20.87 2.46
C LYS A 157 -18.90 19.55 2.67
N ALA A 158 -18.45 18.47 2.05
CA ALA A 158 -19.02 17.13 2.22
C ALA A 158 -18.81 16.60 3.65
N SER A 159 -17.63 16.78 4.23
CA SER A 159 -17.35 16.40 5.62
C SER A 159 -18.16 17.24 6.61
N LYS A 160 -18.30 18.55 6.36
CA LYS A 160 -19.16 19.43 7.16
C LYS A 160 -20.64 19.03 7.04
N ALA A 161 -21.12 18.74 5.84
CA ALA A 161 -22.49 18.26 5.59
C ALA A 161 -22.74 16.87 6.21
N THR A 162 -21.72 16.02 6.33
CA THR A 162 -21.82 14.72 7.02
C THR A 162 -21.78 14.86 8.55
N SER A 163 -21.19 15.94 9.07
CA SER A 163 -21.18 16.26 10.50
C SER A 163 -22.47 16.91 11.03
N ASP A 164 -23.28 17.55 10.18
CA ASP A 164 -24.54 18.17 10.59
C ASP A 164 -25.67 17.16 10.94
N PRO A 165 -25.83 16.01 10.27
CA PRO A 165 -26.73 14.92 10.69
C PRO A 165 -26.44 14.39 12.10
N LEU A 166 -25.20 14.47 12.57
CA LEU A 166 -24.87 14.09 13.95
C LEU A 166 -25.50 15.06 14.97
N LYS A 167 -25.75 16.33 14.60
CA LYS A 167 -26.50 17.27 15.45
C LYS A 167 -27.99 16.92 15.51
N SER A 168 -28.60 16.46 14.42
CA SER A 168 -30.02 16.04 14.45
C SER A 168 -30.19 14.76 15.28
N LEU A 169 -29.25 13.82 15.19
CA LEU A 169 -29.22 12.63 16.05
C LEU A 169 -29.05 12.99 17.54
N SER A 170 -28.24 14.01 17.87
CA SER A 170 -28.12 14.51 19.25
C SER A 170 -29.43 15.10 19.80
N LYS A 171 -30.22 15.80 18.96
CA LYS A 171 -31.54 16.32 19.36
C LYS A 171 -32.56 15.20 19.61
N ILE A 172 -32.55 14.15 18.79
CA ILE A 172 -33.43 12.98 18.96
C ILE A 172 -33.15 12.27 20.30
N ASN A 173 -31.86 12.11 20.66
CA ASN A 173 -31.49 11.51 21.94
C ASN A 173 -32.04 12.32 23.13
N LYS A 174 -31.93 13.66 23.09
CA LYS A 174 -32.51 14.53 24.15
C LYS A 174 -34.03 14.39 24.28
N GLY A 175 -34.76 14.42 23.16
CA GLY A 175 -36.22 14.27 23.17
C GLY A 175 -36.69 12.92 23.75
N SER A 176 -35.96 11.84 23.47
CA SER A 176 -36.26 10.52 24.03
C SER A 176 -36.07 10.47 25.56
N LYS A 177 -35.09 11.21 26.09
CA LYS A 177 -34.83 11.31 27.53
C LYS A 177 -35.95 12.07 28.26
N GLU A 178 -36.43 13.16 27.68
CA GLU A 178 -37.57 13.92 28.22
C GLU A 178 -38.87 13.10 28.21
N LEU A 179 -39.12 12.34 27.14
CA LEU A 179 -40.26 11.43 27.06
C LEU A 179 -40.19 10.30 28.09
N SER A 180 -39.00 9.75 28.35
CA SER A 180 -38.79 8.76 29.41
C SER A 180 -39.08 9.34 30.80
N LEU A 181 -38.65 10.58 31.07
CA LEU A 181 -38.91 11.26 32.34
C LEU A 181 -40.41 11.54 32.53
N LEU A 182 -41.10 11.99 31.48
CA LEU A 182 -42.56 12.14 31.50
C LEU A 182 -43.29 10.81 31.73
N GLY A 183 -42.79 9.71 31.13
CA GLY A 183 -43.31 8.37 31.35
C GLY A 183 -43.08 7.83 32.76
N GLN A 184 -42.02 8.28 33.45
CA GLN A 184 -41.77 7.97 34.86
C GLN A 184 -42.67 8.79 35.78
N LEU A 185 -42.82 10.09 35.54
CA LEU A 185 -43.72 10.97 36.31
C LEU A 185 -45.18 10.51 36.24
N LYS A 186 -45.67 10.16 35.05
CA LYS A 186 -47.04 9.61 34.87
C LYS A 186 -47.24 8.24 35.53
N ARG A 187 -46.15 7.50 35.76
CA ARG A 187 -46.18 6.24 36.53
C ARG A 187 -46.28 6.53 38.02
N VAL A 188 -45.52 7.50 38.52
CA VAL A 188 -45.55 7.93 39.93
C VAL A 188 -46.91 8.53 40.30
N GLU A 189 -47.48 9.41 39.48
CA GLU A 189 -48.83 9.98 39.73
C GLU A 189 -49.97 8.94 39.73
N ARG A 190 -49.77 7.78 39.09
CA ARG A 190 -50.75 6.68 39.13
C ARG A 190 -50.65 5.82 40.38
N PHE A 191 -49.54 5.87 41.11
CA PHE A 191 -49.38 5.21 42.40
C PHE A 191 -49.91 6.04 43.57
N GLU A 192 -50.00 7.37 43.45
CA GLU A 192 -50.57 8.23 44.51
C GLU A 192 -52.11 8.36 44.46
N ARG A 193 -52.77 7.77 43.45
CA ARG A 193 -54.23 7.82 43.27
C ARG A 193 -54.97 6.50 43.57
N GLN A 194 -54.30 5.55 44.23
CA GLN A 194 -54.92 4.38 44.87
C GLN A 194 -54.72 4.48 46.38
#